data_AF-A0A829G6I0-F1
#
_entry.id   AF-A0A829G6I0-F1
#
_cell.length_a   1.000
_cell.length_b   1.000
_cell.length_c   1.000
_cell.angle_alpha   90.00
_cell.angle_beta   90.00
_cell.angle_gamma   90.00
#
_symmetry.space_group_name_H-M   'P 1'
#
loop_
_entity.id
_entity.type
_entity.pdbx_description
1 polymer ?
#
loop_
_entity_poly.entity_id
_entity_poly.type
_entity_poly.pdbx_seq_one_letter_code
_entity_poly.pdbx_strand_id
1 'polypeptide(L)' 'MHDGIPDIVLFDEKRNWLFLIEAVSSVCPMSVVRVSPIKSEYTGKAGLVFVTAFQDWSLYKKFGGDIALETEF' A
#
# COMPACT_ATOMS: atom_id res chain seq x y z
N MET A 1 -3.26 -13.21 12.42
CA MET A 1 -3.58 -11.89 11.84
C MET A 1 -2.28 -11.40 11.20
N HIS A 2 -2.21 -11.41 9.86
CA HIS A 2 -1.03 -11.04 9.08
C HIS A 2 -1.00 -9.52 8.90
N ASP A 3 -0.89 -8.75 9.98
CA ASP A 3 -1.20 -7.31 9.96
C ASP A 3 -0.17 -6.40 9.26
N GLY A 4 0.94 -6.95 8.76
CA GLY A 4 2.05 -6.14 8.23
C GLY A 4 2.38 -6.33 6.75
N ILE A 5 2.03 -7.46 6.13
CA ILE A 5 2.55 -7.81 4.80
C ILE A 5 1.44 -7.61 3.76
N PRO A 6 1.70 -6.91 2.64
CA PRO A 6 0.72 -6.77 1.57
C PRO A 6 0.39 -8.10 0.92
N ASP A 7 -0.81 -8.21 0.33
CA ASP A 7 -1.19 -9.40 -0.46
C ASP A 7 -0.19 -9.71 -1.58
N ILE A 8 0.37 -8.69 -2.22
CA ILE A 8 1.33 -8.83 -3.32
C ILE A 8 2.51 -7.88 -3.12
N VAL A 9 3.72 -8.42 -3.26
CA VAL A 9 4.97 -7.67 -3.35
C VAL A 9 5.58 -7.86 -4.73
N LEU A 10 5.80 -6.78 -5.47
CA LEU A 10 6.38 -6.82 -6.81
C LEU A 10 7.60 -5.92 -6.89
N PHE A 11 8.72 -6.47 -7.37
CA PHE A 11 9.95 -5.71 -7.58
C PHE A 11 10.18 -5.49 -9.07
N ASP A 12 10.26 -4.22 -9.49
CA ASP A 12 10.69 -3.82 -10.83
C ASP A 12 12.17 -3.45 -10.79
N GLU A 13 13.02 -4.38 -11.23
CA GLU A 13 14.47 -4.20 -11.28
C GLU A 13 14.90 -3.04 -12.17
N LYS A 14 14.18 -2.78 -13.28
CA LYS A 14 14.57 -1.73 -14.25
C LYS A 14 14.37 -0.34 -13.67
N ARG A 15 13.32 -0.15 -12.87
CA ARG A 15 13.00 1.11 -12.19
C ARG A 15 13.54 1.18 -10.77
N ASN A 16 14.01 0.06 -10.24
CA ASN A 16 14.34 -0.13 -8.82
C ASN A 16 13.17 0.31 -7.92
N TRP A 17 11.97 -0.22 -8.19
CA TRP A 17 10.75 0.05 -7.42
C TRP A 17 10.23 -1.21 -6.75
N LEU A 18 9.82 -1.08 -5.50
CA LEU A 18 9.17 -2.12 -4.72
C LEU A 18 7.71 -1.74 -4.51
N PHE A 19 6.84 -2.43 -5.23
CA PHE A 19 5.39 -2.26 -5.12
C PHE A 19 4.85 -3.14 -4.00
N LEU A 20 4.06 -2.52 -3.13
CA LEU A 20 3.36 -3.14 -2.02
C LEU A 20 1.86 -2.96 -2.30
N ILE A 21 1.20 -4.03 -2.75
CA ILE A 21 -0.15 -3.98 -3.29
C ILE A 21 -1.09 -4.74 -2.36
N GLU A 22 -2.14 -4.07 -1.90
CA GLU A 22 -3.22 -4.67 -1.10
C GLU A 22 -4.50 -4.78 -1.91
N ALA A 23 -5.13 -5.95 -1.92
CA ALA A 23 -6.46 -6.15 -2.49
C ALA A 23 -7.53 -5.95 -1.41
N VAL A 24 -8.23 -4.82 -1.45
CA VAL A 24 -9.25 -4.49 -0.45
C VAL A 24 -10.41 -5.46 -0.58
N SER A 25 -10.71 -6.14 0.53
CA SER A 25 -11.86 -7.01 0.71
C SER A 25 -12.52 -6.72 2.06
N SER A 26 -12.01 -7.33 3.13
CA SER A 26 -12.36 -7.05 4.54
C SER A 26 -11.23 -6.35 5.31
N VAL A 27 -10.03 -6.32 4.74
CA VAL A 27 -8.85 -5.68 5.32
C VAL A 27 -8.78 -4.21 4.86
N CYS A 28 -8.30 -3.33 5.75
CA CYS A 28 -8.16 -1.90 5.47
C CYS A 28 -7.20 -1.64 4.29
N PRO A 29 -7.39 -0.55 3.52
CA PRO A 29 -6.50 -0.19 2.39
C PRO A 29 -5.06 0.09 2.86
N MET A 30 -4.16 0.42 1.92
CA MET A 30 -2.84 1.01 2.25
C MET A 30 -3.03 2.41 2.87
N SER A 31 -3.48 2.43 4.11
CA SER A 31 -3.72 3.63 4.91
C SER A 31 -2.44 4.11 5.56
N VAL A 32 -2.49 5.33 6.08
CA VAL A 32 -1.38 5.98 6.81
C VAL A 32 -0.77 5.08 7.87
N VAL A 33 -1.63 4.45 8.67
CA VAL A 33 -1.25 3.61 9.80
C VAL A 33 -0.49 2.36 9.33
N ARG A 34 -0.80 1.84 8.13
CA ARG A 34 -0.08 0.71 7.54
C ARG A 34 1.20 1.14 6.85
N VAL A 35 1.17 2.27 6.13
CA VAL A 35 2.27 2.74 5.30
C VAL A 35 3.42 3.33 6.13
N SER A 36 3.11 4.06 7.21
CA SER A 36 4.11 4.80 8.00
C SER A 36 5.18 3.90 8.64
N PRO A 37 4.83 2.78 9.32
CA PRO A 37 5.82 1.87 9.89
C PRO A 37 6.73 1.27 8.81
N ILE A 38 6.14 0.82 7.69
CA ILE A 38 6.89 0.25 6.56
C ILE A 38 7.90 1.27 6.02
N LYS A 39 7.47 2.53 5.81
CA LYS A 39 8.38 3.60 5.39
C LYS A 39 9.50 3.84 6.40
N SER A 40 9.20 3.82 7.70
CA SER A 40 10.20 4.08 8.75
C SER A 40 11.21 2.96 8.96
N GLU A 41 10.81 1.70 8.76
CA GLU A 41 11.66 0.53 8.98
C GLU A 41 12.39 0.07 7.71
N TYR A 42 11.97 0.56 6.54
CA TYR A 42 12.55 0.16 5.27
C TYR A 42 13.96 0.73 5.07
N THR A 43 14.93 -0.18 4.97
CA THR A 43 16.37 0.14 4.78
C THR A 43 16.86 -0.12 3.35
N GLY A 44 15.97 -0.55 2.45
CA GLY A 44 16.30 -0.86 1.07
C GLY A 44 16.50 0.39 0.20
N LYS A 45 17.08 0.19 -0.99
CA LYS A 45 17.34 1.28 -1.96
C LYS A 45 16.24 1.45 -3.01
N ALA A 46 15.31 0.50 -3.12
CA ALA A 46 14.22 0.59 -4.08
C ALA A 46 13.18 1.61 -3.62
N GLY A 47 12.63 2.41 -4.54
CA GLY A 47 11.52 3.31 -4.24
C GLY A 47 10.28 2.51 -3.83
N LEU A 48 9.64 2.88 -2.72
CA LEU A 48 8.41 2.22 -2.26
C LEU A 48 7.20 2.78 -3.00
N VAL A 49 6.37 1.88 -3.54
CA VAL A 49 5.10 2.24 -4.19
C VAL A 49 3.98 1.48 -3.50
N PHE A 50 3.05 2.21 -2.86
CA PHE A 50 1.92 1.61 -2.17
C PHE A 50 0.68 1.65 -3.06
N VAL A 51 0.06 0.50 -3.29
CA VAL A 51 -1.10 0.36 -4.16
C VAL A 51 -2.25 -0.24 -3.38
N THR A 52 -3.41 0.38 -3.48
CA THR A 52 -4.67 -0.19 -3.01
C THR A 52 -5.49 -0.60 -4.23
N ALA A 53 -5.72 -1.89 -4.39
CA ALA A 53 -6.55 -2.45 -5.46
C ALA A 53 -7.98 -2.69 -4.94
N PHE A 54 -8.95 -2.29 -5.75
CA PHE A 54 -10.37 -2.46 -5.46
C PHE A 54 -11.02 -3.35 -6.51
N GLN A 55 -11.89 -4.24 -6.08
CA GLN A 55 -12.66 -5.08 -6.99
C GLN A 55 -13.59 -4.25 -7.88
N ASP A 56 -14.16 -3.16 -7.34
CA ASP A 56 -15.03 -2.25 -8.06
C ASP A 56 -15.02 -0.82 -7.50
N TRP A 57 -15.70 0.09 -8.21
CA TRP A 57 -15.83 1.50 -7.85
C TRP A 57 -16.65 1.74 -6.58
N SER A 58 -17.57 0.85 -6.23
CA SER A 58 -18.39 0.98 -5.03
C SER A 58 -17.53 0.78 -3.78
N LEU A 59 -16.64 -0.21 -3.82
CA LEU A 59 -15.67 -0.47 -2.77
C LEU A 59 -14.64 0.65 -2.67
N TYR A 60 -14.16 1.18 -3.80
CA TYR A 60 -13.31 2.37 -3.82
C TYR A 60 -13.98 3.56 -3.11
N LYS A 61 -15.23 3.89 -3.44
CA LYS A 61 -15.92 5.04 -2.82
C LYS A 61 -16.06 4.89 -1.31
N LYS A 62 -16.19 3.66 -0.80
CA LYS A 62 -16.29 3.38 0.63
C LYS A 62 -14.99 3.66 1.39
N PHE A 63 -13.84 3.37 0.78
CA PHE A 63 -12.53 3.41 1.44
C PHE A 63 -11.57 4.47 0.89
N GLY A 64 -11.96 5.19 -0.15
CA GLY A 64 -11.08 6.12 -0.87
C GLY A 64 -10.51 7.23 -0.01
N GLY A 65 -11.24 7.64 1.04
CA GLY A 65 -10.78 8.63 2.01
C GLY A 65 -9.72 8.10 2.99
N ASP A 66 -9.58 6.77 3.14
CA ASP A 66 -8.64 6.13 4.07
C ASP A 66 -7.29 5.79 3.41
N ILE A 67 -7.15 6.00 2.10
CA ILE A 67 -5.93 5.72 1.34
C ILE A 67 -4.86 6.76 1.72
N ALA A 68 -3.65 6.31 2.04
CA ALA A 68 -2.52 7.22 2.26
C ALA A 68 -2.21 7.99 0.97
N LEU A 69 -2.32 9.31 1.02
CA LEU A 69 -1.89 10.20 -0.06
C LEU A 69 -0.41 10.58 0.11
N GLU A 70 0.24 10.94 -1.01
CA GLU A 70 1.63 11.41 -1.03
C GLU A 70 1.83 12.72 -0.24
N THR A 71 0.78 13.53 -0.06
CA THR A 71 0.92 14.96 0.25
C THR A 71 0.56 15.43 1.65
N GLU A 72 0.34 14.56 2.64
CA GLU A 72 0.22 15.04 4.03
C GLU A 72 0.81 14.03 5.02
N PHE A 73 2.11 14.14 5.33
CA PHE A 73 2.74 13.72 6.60
C PHE A 73 3.92 14.64 6.94
#